data_AF-A0A7S2R917-F1
#
_entry.id   AF-A0A7S2R917-F1
#
_cell.length_a   1.000
_cell.length_b   1.000
_cell.length_c   1.000
_cell.angle_alpha   90.00
_cell.angle_beta   90.00
_cell.angle_gamma   90.00
#
_symmetry.space_group_name_H-M   'P 1'
#
loop_
_entity.id
_entity.type
_entity.pdbx_description
1 polymer ?
#
loop_
_entity_poly.entity_id
_entity_poly.type
_entity_poly.pdbx_seq_one_letter_code
_entity_poly.pdbx_strand_id
1 'polypeptide(L)'
;GWIHHLARHAVACFLTRGDLYQSWEKGAQHFESQLLDADYALNNFNWMWLSCSGFFYQYFRCYSPVAFGKKTDPHGQYIRKWLPQLSKLPDKYIYEPWKAPLSVQKQAGVHIGEPNTKNGHIPYYPKPIVDHTVIGKHNMGRMKLAYAHHKEIMESNKKNNKSMAKPTKKDDASRKREDTSDDQPKQKKMKKRQTKLK
;
A
#
# COMPACT_ATOMS: atom_id res chain seq x y z
N GLY A 1 -12.07 15.42 -8.29
CA GLY A 1 -10.91 14.66 -7.82
C GLY A 1 -10.74 14.70 -6.31
N TRP A 2 -11.65 14.13 -5.53
CA TRP A 2 -11.42 13.91 -4.10
C TRP A 2 -12.22 12.68 -3.68
N ILE A 3 -11.66 11.86 -2.79
CA ILE A 3 -12.35 10.77 -2.13
C ILE A 3 -11.89 10.67 -0.67
N HIS A 4 -12.81 10.28 0.21
CA HIS A 4 -12.54 10.11 1.63
C HIS A 4 -11.38 9.12 1.87
N HIS A 5 -10.58 9.32 2.92
CA HIS A 5 -9.38 8.50 3.19
C HIS A 5 -9.68 6.99 3.26
N LEU A 6 -10.82 6.59 3.83
CA LEU A 6 -11.24 5.18 3.84
C LEU A 6 -11.57 4.62 2.45
N ALA A 7 -12.09 5.45 1.55
CA ALA A 7 -12.30 5.06 0.15
C ALA A 7 -10.96 4.90 -0.57
N ARG A 8 -9.97 5.78 -0.30
CA ARG A 8 -8.58 5.61 -0.78
C ARG A 8 -8.00 4.27 -0.34
N HIS A 9 -8.18 3.91 0.93
CA HIS A 9 -7.72 2.63 1.47
C HIS A 9 -8.37 1.44 0.78
N ALA A 10 -9.69 1.49 0.57
CA ALA A 10 -10.44 0.41 -0.06
C ALA A 10 -9.97 0.16 -1.50
N VAL A 11 -9.85 1.22 -2.32
CA VAL A 11 -9.45 1.06 -3.73
C VAL A 11 -7.97 0.72 -3.89
N ALA A 12 -7.09 1.25 -3.02
CA ALA A 12 -5.68 0.88 -3.04
C ALA A 12 -5.46 -0.58 -2.64
N CYS A 13 -6.19 -1.06 -1.63
CA CYS A 13 -6.18 -2.47 -1.23
C CYS A 13 -6.69 -3.35 -2.37
N PHE A 14 -7.82 -3.00 -2.99
CA PHE A 14 -8.38 -3.74 -4.13
C PHE A 14 -7.39 -3.83 -5.30
N LEU A 15 -6.76 -2.71 -5.70
CA LEU A 15 -5.81 -2.67 -6.80
C LEU A 15 -4.54 -3.49 -6.54
N THR A 16 -4.03 -3.46 -5.32
CA THR A 16 -2.73 -4.05 -4.96
C THR A 16 -2.90 -5.42 -4.30
N ARG A 17 -2.47 -5.59 -3.06
CA ARG A 17 -2.38 -6.88 -2.36
C ARG A 17 -3.72 -7.56 -2.08
N GLY A 18 -4.83 -6.83 -2.16
CA GLY A 18 -6.17 -7.36 -1.89
C GLY A 18 -6.63 -8.26 -3.02
N ASP A 19 -6.76 -7.71 -4.24
CA ASP A 19 -7.51 -8.37 -5.30
C ASP A 19 -6.76 -8.44 -6.63
N LEU A 20 -6.42 -7.30 -7.24
CA LEU A 20 -5.88 -7.27 -8.61
C LEU A 20 -4.37 -7.50 -8.71
N TYR A 21 -3.66 -7.44 -7.57
CA TYR A 21 -2.21 -7.67 -7.47
C TYR A 21 -1.37 -6.86 -8.46
N GLN A 22 -1.78 -5.60 -8.70
CA GLN A 22 -1.02 -4.65 -9.52
C GLN A 22 0.01 -3.89 -8.70
N SER A 23 1.05 -3.37 -9.37
CA SER A 23 2.02 -2.47 -8.73
C SER A 23 1.30 -1.24 -8.16
N TRP A 24 1.70 -0.83 -6.96
CA TRP A 24 1.19 0.36 -6.29
C TRP A 24 1.52 1.64 -7.07
N GLU A 25 2.59 1.63 -7.87
CA GLU A 25 3.02 2.76 -8.70
C GLU A 25 1.96 3.14 -9.75
N LYS A 26 1.25 2.14 -10.33
CA LYS A 26 0.14 2.40 -11.27
C LYS A 26 -1.00 3.14 -10.60
N GLY A 27 -1.28 2.79 -9.33
CA GLY A 27 -2.26 3.47 -8.51
C GLY A 27 -1.84 4.89 -8.16
N ALA A 28 -0.57 5.06 -7.77
CA ALA A 28 0.02 6.36 -7.46
C ALA A 28 -0.07 7.32 -8.65
N GLN A 29 0.34 6.87 -9.84
CA GLN A 29 0.26 7.66 -11.08
C GLN A 29 -1.19 8.08 -11.39
N HIS A 30 -2.16 7.15 -11.23
CA HIS A 30 -3.56 7.49 -11.45
C HIS A 30 -4.05 8.54 -10.44
N PHE A 31 -3.78 8.35 -9.15
CA PHE A 31 -4.20 9.29 -8.11
C PHE A 31 -3.56 10.67 -8.28
N GLU A 32 -2.30 10.73 -8.67
CA GLU A 32 -1.59 11.98 -8.96
C GLU A 32 -2.28 12.78 -10.08
N SER A 33 -2.77 12.09 -11.11
CA SER A 33 -3.49 12.76 -12.22
C SER A 33 -4.94 13.16 -11.92
N GLN A 34 -5.58 12.52 -10.93
CA GLN A 34 -7.04 12.66 -10.71
C GLN A 34 -7.40 13.41 -9.43
N LEU A 35 -6.55 13.38 -8.40
CA LEU A 35 -6.83 14.00 -7.11
C LEU A 35 -6.42 15.48 -7.11
N LEU A 36 -7.34 16.34 -6.68
CA LEU A 36 -7.12 17.77 -6.51
C LEU A 36 -6.17 18.06 -5.33
N ASP A 37 -6.09 17.14 -4.38
CA ASP A 37 -5.18 17.19 -3.24
C ASP A 37 -3.96 16.26 -3.43
N ALA A 38 -3.59 15.99 -4.68
CA ALA A 38 -2.39 15.22 -4.99
C ALA A 38 -1.13 15.96 -4.50
N ASP A 39 -0.44 15.35 -3.56
CA ASP A 39 0.92 15.70 -3.16
C ASP A 39 1.82 14.50 -3.42
N TYR A 40 2.95 14.71 -4.10
CA TYR A 40 3.84 13.62 -4.53
C TYR A 40 4.29 12.75 -3.35
N ALA A 41 4.73 13.38 -2.24
CA ALA A 41 5.27 12.65 -1.10
C ALA A 41 4.18 11.87 -0.36
N LEU A 42 3.05 12.53 -0.07
CA LEU A 42 1.93 11.90 0.61
C LEU A 42 1.29 10.79 -0.22
N ASN A 43 1.17 10.98 -1.54
CA ASN A 43 0.61 9.98 -2.44
C ASN A 43 1.48 8.72 -2.44
N ASN A 44 2.78 8.84 -2.72
CA ASN A 44 3.71 7.70 -2.75
C ASN A 44 3.81 7.00 -1.39
N PHE A 45 3.86 7.75 -0.29
CA PHE A 45 3.85 7.19 1.06
C PHE A 45 2.60 6.34 1.33
N ASN A 46 1.42 6.87 1.04
CA ASN A 46 0.16 6.15 1.28
C ASN A 46 0.03 4.91 0.40
N TRP A 47 0.48 4.96 -0.86
CA TRP A 47 0.46 3.80 -1.73
C TRP A 47 1.38 2.69 -1.23
N MET A 48 2.62 2.99 -0.82
CA MET A 48 3.53 2.02 -0.21
C MET A 48 2.97 1.44 1.10
N TRP A 49 2.31 2.26 1.92
CA TRP A 49 1.66 1.81 3.15
C TRP A 49 0.55 0.81 2.85
N LEU A 50 -0.38 1.16 1.95
CA LEU A 50 -1.58 0.37 1.69
C LEU A 50 -1.29 -0.92 0.90
N SER A 51 -0.29 -0.89 0.03
CA SER A 51 0.23 -2.08 -0.66
C SER A 51 1.06 -2.99 0.24
N CYS A 52 1.41 -2.51 1.44
CA CYS A 52 2.38 -3.14 2.34
C CYS A 52 3.77 -3.30 1.71
N SER A 53 4.17 -2.38 0.84
CA SER A 53 5.53 -2.31 0.30
C SER A 53 6.49 -1.59 1.25
N GLY A 54 5.97 -0.73 2.14
CA GLY A 54 6.75 -0.06 3.18
C GLY A 54 5.86 0.46 4.31
N PHE A 55 6.47 0.77 5.47
CA PHE A 55 5.85 1.37 6.66
C PHE A 55 4.82 0.51 7.41
N PHE A 56 3.92 -0.18 6.71
CA PHE A 56 2.91 -1.07 7.28
C PHE A 56 3.03 -2.48 6.74
N TYR A 57 3.21 -3.45 7.64
CA TYR A 57 3.61 -4.81 7.26
C TYR A 57 2.56 -5.88 7.56
N GLN A 58 1.40 -5.50 8.13
CA GLN A 58 0.30 -6.45 8.38
C GLN A 58 -0.51 -6.67 7.11
N TYR A 59 0.12 -7.27 6.09
CA TYR A 59 -0.45 -7.50 4.76
C TYR A 59 -1.73 -8.35 4.75
N PHE A 60 -2.01 -9.07 5.86
CA PHE A 60 -3.23 -9.83 6.06
C PHE A 60 -4.45 -8.97 6.40
N ARG A 61 -4.28 -7.69 6.76
CA ARG A 61 -5.39 -6.76 7.03
C ARG A 61 -5.88 -6.13 5.72
N CYS A 62 -6.62 -6.90 4.92
CA CYS A 62 -7.23 -6.41 3.68
C CYS A 62 -8.65 -5.85 3.92
N TYR A 63 -9.03 -4.88 3.10
CA TYR A 63 -10.43 -4.43 3.00
C TYR A 63 -11.20 -5.39 2.11
N SER A 64 -12.42 -5.76 2.51
CA SER A 64 -13.35 -6.48 1.64
C SER A 64 -14.12 -5.45 0.79
N PRO A 65 -14.12 -5.57 -0.56
CA PRO A 65 -14.87 -4.67 -1.44
C PRO A 65 -16.39 -4.66 -1.16
N VAL A 66 -16.89 -5.73 -0.53
CA VAL A 66 -18.31 -5.90 -0.19
C VAL A 66 -18.57 -5.57 1.28
N ALA A 67 -17.91 -6.28 2.20
CA ALA A 67 -18.28 -6.20 3.62
C ALA A 67 -17.94 -4.84 4.23
N PHE A 68 -16.88 -4.18 3.76
CA PHE A 68 -16.51 -2.85 4.24
C PHE A 68 -17.58 -1.80 3.91
N GLY A 69 -18.08 -1.83 2.67
CA GLY A 69 -19.17 -0.96 2.22
C GLY A 69 -20.45 -1.20 3.01
N LYS A 70 -20.91 -2.47 3.10
CA LYS A 70 -22.10 -2.84 3.88
C LYS A 70 -22.05 -2.38 5.33
N LYS A 71 -20.88 -2.42 5.96
CA LYS A 71 -20.69 -1.96 7.34
C LYS A 71 -20.75 -0.44 7.46
N THR A 72 -20.27 0.28 6.46
CA THR A 72 -20.10 1.75 6.50
C THR A 72 -21.36 2.50 6.06
N ASP A 73 -22.08 1.96 5.07
CA ASP A 73 -23.31 2.52 4.50
C ASP A 73 -24.29 1.37 4.19
N PRO A 74 -25.06 0.88 5.18
CA PRO A 74 -25.91 -0.30 5.02
C PRO A 74 -26.97 -0.20 3.91
N HIS A 75 -27.41 1.02 3.59
CA HIS A 75 -28.43 1.29 2.57
C HIS A 75 -27.83 1.62 1.19
N GLY A 76 -26.50 1.66 1.09
CA GLY A 76 -25.78 1.93 -0.15
C GLY A 76 -26.05 3.30 -0.75
N GLN A 77 -26.40 4.32 0.07
CA GLN A 77 -26.67 5.68 -0.40
C GLN A 77 -25.51 6.25 -1.23
N TYR A 78 -24.26 5.96 -0.85
CA TYR A 78 -23.07 6.34 -1.60
C TYR A 78 -23.05 5.71 -2.99
N ILE A 79 -23.34 4.40 -3.08
CA ILE A 79 -23.43 3.70 -4.37
C ILE A 79 -24.56 4.28 -5.22
N ARG A 80 -25.75 4.50 -4.65
CA ARG A 80 -26.91 5.04 -5.39
C ARG A 80 -26.63 6.44 -5.94
N LYS A 81 -25.85 7.26 -5.22
CA LYS A 81 -25.43 8.59 -5.64
C LYS A 81 -24.44 8.56 -6.80
N TRP A 82 -23.41 7.71 -6.72
CA TRP A 82 -22.31 7.71 -7.69
C TRP A 82 -22.48 6.73 -8.85
N LEU A 83 -23.36 5.74 -8.70
CA LEU A 83 -23.73 4.74 -9.70
C LEU A 83 -25.26 4.76 -9.86
N PRO A 84 -25.84 5.79 -10.50
CA PRO A 84 -27.28 5.97 -10.59
C PRO A 84 -28.00 4.82 -11.31
N GLN A 85 -27.31 4.06 -12.17
CA GLN A 85 -27.84 2.85 -12.78
C GLN A 85 -28.17 1.75 -11.76
N LEU A 86 -27.58 1.78 -10.56
CA LEU A 86 -27.87 0.85 -9.46
C LEU A 86 -28.88 1.41 -8.45
N SER A 87 -29.35 2.66 -8.63
CA SER A 87 -30.13 3.41 -7.64
C SER A 87 -31.46 2.77 -7.23
N LYS A 88 -32.03 1.88 -8.06
CA LYS A 88 -33.29 1.18 -7.81
C LYS A 88 -33.13 -0.26 -7.29
N LEU A 89 -31.89 -0.76 -7.17
CA LEU A 89 -31.67 -2.09 -6.60
C LEU A 89 -32.07 -2.13 -5.11
N PRO A 90 -32.66 -3.21 -4.60
CA PRO A 90 -32.87 -3.36 -3.16
C PRO A 90 -31.54 -3.35 -2.38
N ASP A 91 -31.54 -2.85 -1.14
CA ASP A 91 -30.35 -2.77 -0.27
C ASP A 91 -29.61 -4.11 -0.16
N LYS A 92 -30.36 -5.21 -0.13
CA LYS A 92 -29.83 -6.58 -0.12
C LYS A 92 -28.80 -6.86 -1.23
N TYR A 93 -28.95 -6.22 -2.40
CA TYR A 93 -28.13 -6.48 -3.58
C TYR A 93 -27.21 -5.32 -3.95
N ILE A 94 -27.29 -4.16 -3.29
CA ILE A 94 -26.59 -2.94 -3.73
C ILE A 94 -25.05 -3.10 -3.75
N TYR A 95 -24.50 -3.91 -2.84
CA TYR A 95 -23.07 -4.22 -2.77
C TYR A 95 -22.66 -5.48 -3.54
N GLU A 96 -23.62 -6.30 -3.98
CA GLU A 96 -23.38 -7.54 -4.72
C GLU A 96 -24.43 -7.70 -5.84
N PRO A 97 -24.52 -6.75 -6.79
CA PRO A 97 -25.59 -6.72 -7.78
C PRO A 97 -25.62 -7.98 -8.67
N TRP A 98 -24.48 -8.64 -8.88
CA TRP A 98 -24.39 -9.90 -9.61
C TRP A 98 -25.10 -11.09 -8.94
N LYS A 99 -25.48 -10.97 -7.65
CA LYS A 99 -26.30 -11.94 -6.94
C LYS A 99 -27.81 -11.65 -7.03
N ALA A 100 -28.21 -10.52 -7.63
CA ALA A 100 -29.61 -10.18 -7.82
C ALA A 100 -30.26 -11.13 -8.86
N PRO A 101 -31.40 -11.77 -8.56
CA PRO A 101 -32.15 -12.54 -9.54
C PRO A 101 -32.54 -11.69 -10.76
N LEU A 102 -32.70 -12.31 -11.93
CA LEU A 102 -33.08 -11.59 -13.16
C LEU A 102 -34.39 -10.81 -13.02
N SER A 103 -35.35 -11.29 -12.21
CA SER A 103 -36.59 -10.57 -11.91
C SER A 103 -36.34 -9.26 -11.17
N VAL A 104 -35.45 -9.27 -10.17
CA VAL A 104 -35.05 -8.08 -9.41
C VAL A 104 -34.29 -7.09 -10.28
N GLN A 105 -33.38 -7.59 -11.13
CA GLN A 105 -32.66 -6.76 -12.11
C GLN A 105 -33.62 -6.06 -13.07
N LYS A 106 -34.59 -6.79 -13.64
CA LYS A 106 -35.64 -6.24 -14.52
C LYS A 106 -36.47 -5.18 -13.80
N GLN A 107 -36.90 -5.43 -12.56
CA GLN A 107 -37.68 -4.47 -11.78
C GLN A 107 -36.89 -3.20 -11.45
N ALA A 108 -35.60 -3.33 -11.15
CA ALA A 108 -34.70 -2.20 -10.93
C ALA A 108 -34.33 -1.46 -12.23
N GLY A 109 -34.60 -2.05 -13.40
CA GLY A 109 -34.27 -1.47 -14.69
C GLY A 109 -32.76 -1.45 -14.99
N VAL A 110 -32.01 -2.44 -14.50
CA VAL A 110 -30.57 -2.57 -14.73
C VAL A 110 -30.21 -3.99 -15.15
N HIS A 111 -29.29 -4.13 -16.09
CA HIS A 111 -28.74 -5.42 -16.49
C HIS A 111 -27.33 -5.62 -15.93
N ILE A 112 -27.11 -6.72 -15.20
CA ILE A 112 -25.79 -7.07 -14.65
C ILE A 112 -25.17 -8.18 -15.50
N GLY A 113 -24.03 -7.93 -16.15
CA GLY A 113 -23.47 -8.95 -17.03
C GLY A 113 -22.65 -8.41 -18.17
N GLU A 114 -23.08 -8.72 -19.38
CA GLU A 114 -22.55 -8.18 -20.63
C GLU A 114 -23.49 -7.10 -21.18
N PRO A 115 -23.02 -6.15 -22.00
CA PRO A 115 -23.89 -5.15 -22.60
C PRO A 115 -25.01 -5.82 -23.40
N ASN A 116 -26.27 -5.52 -23.07
CA ASN A 116 -27.39 -6.02 -23.86
C ASN A 116 -27.53 -5.16 -25.13
N THR A 117 -26.90 -5.61 -26.22
CA THR A 117 -26.93 -4.92 -27.52
C THR A 117 -28.26 -5.06 -28.26
N LYS A 118 -29.20 -5.88 -27.76
CA LYS A 118 -30.43 -6.25 -28.49
C LYS A 118 -31.69 -5.49 -28.06
N ASN A 119 -31.74 -4.89 -26.87
CA ASN A 119 -33.00 -4.39 -26.28
C ASN A 119 -32.97 -2.89 -25.91
N GLY A 120 -32.38 -2.03 -26.75
CA GLY A 120 -32.34 -0.59 -26.51
C GLY A 120 -31.44 -0.17 -25.33
N HIS A 121 -31.56 1.09 -24.90
CA HIS A 121 -30.64 1.76 -23.96
C HIS A 121 -30.93 1.39 -22.48
N ILE A 122 -30.91 0.09 -22.15
CA ILE A 122 -31.05 -0.36 -20.75
C ILE A 122 -29.72 -0.06 -20.01
N PRO A 123 -29.75 0.60 -18.85
CA PRO A 123 -28.56 0.80 -18.03
C PRO A 123 -27.85 -0.51 -17.69
N TYR A 124 -26.53 -0.50 -17.82
CA TYR A 124 -25.66 -1.67 -17.69
C TYR A 124 -24.69 -1.53 -16.51
N TYR A 125 -24.38 -2.63 -15.85
CA TYR A 125 -23.30 -2.72 -14.87
C TYR A 125 -22.53 -4.04 -15.01
N PRO A 126 -21.18 -4.02 -15.01
CA PRO A 126 -20.38 -5.22 -15.24
C PRO A 126 -20.48 -6.22 -14.09
N LYS A 127 -20.22 -7.50 -14.41
CA LYS A 127 -19.91 -8.51 -13.40
C LYS A 127 -18.57 -8.19 -12.70
N PRO A 128 -18.33 -8.71 -11.48
CA PRO A 128 -17.03 -8.62 -10.84
C PRO A 128 -15.91 -9.10 -11.77
N ILE A 129 -14.86 -8.29 -11.90
CA ILE A 129 -13.66 -8.66 -12.67
C ILE A 129 -12.90 -9.84 -12.04
N VAL A 130 -13.06 -10.04 -10.73
CA VAL A 130 -12.45 -11.13 -9.96
C VAL A 130 -13.42 -11.63 -8.88
N ASP A 131 -13.26 -12.89 -8.49
CA ASP A 131 -13.87 -13.41 -7.26
C ASP A 131 -12.96 -13.09 -6.07
N HIS A 132 -13.38 -12.14 -5.24
CA HIS A 132 -12.66 -11.68 -4.03
C HIS A 132 -12.26 -12.83 -3.09
N THR A 133 -13.12 -13.84 -2.93
CA THR A 133 -12.87 -14.93 -1.97
C THR A 133 -11.73 -15.83 -2.44
N VAL A 134 -11.64 -16.05 -3.75
CA VAL A 134 -10.60 -16.86 -4.40
C VAL A 134 -9.30 -16.07 -4.48
N ILE A 135 -9.36 -14.88 -5.09
CA ILE A 135 -8.15 -14.11 -5.38
C ILE A 135 -7.51 -13.53 -4.12
N GLY A 136 -8.32 -13.12 -3.14
CA GLY A 136 -7.81 -12.64 -1.86
C GLY A 136 -6.96 -13.71 -1.16
N LYS A 137 -7.45 -14.96 -1.10
CA LYS A 137 -6.69 -16.08 -0.53
C LYS A 137 -5.41 -16.35 -1.32
N HIS A 138 -5.50 -16.36 -2.65
CA HIS A 138 -4.34 -16.56 -3.52
C HIS A 138 -3.26 -15.48 -3.30
N ASN A 139 -3.66 -14.20 -3.29
CA ASN A 139 -2.78 -13.07 -3.08
C ASN A 139 -2.13 -13.06 -1.68
N MET A 140 -2.85 -13.51 -0.64
CA MET A 140 -2.24 -13.68 0.69
C MET A 140 -1.10 -14.72 0.67
N GLY A 141 -1.24 -15.78 -0.13
CA GLY A 141 -0.15 -16.73 -0.37
C GLY A 141 1.06 -16.06 -1.04
N ARG A 142 0.82 -15.26 -2.08
CA ARG A 142 1.88 -14.52 -2.79
C ARG A 142 2.59 -13.52 -1.87
N MET A 143 1.85 -12.77 -1.06
CA MET A 143 2.42 -11.84 -0.08
C MET A 143 3.30 -12.57 0.94
N LYS A 144 2.85 -13.73 1.47
CA LYS A 144 3.64 -14.55 2.39
C LYS A 144 4.97 -14.97 1.77
N LEU A 145 4.96 -15.42 0.52
CA LEU A 145 6.18 -15.81 -0.21
C LEU A 145 7.11 -14.62 -0.45
N ALA A 146 6.58 -13.48 -0.88
CA ALA A 146 7.37 -12.27 -1.11
C ALA A 146 8.08 -11.78 0.16
N TYR A 147 7.38 -11.81 1.30
CA TYR A 147 7.95 -11.44 2.60
C TYR A 147 9.01 -12.43 3.08
N ALA A 148 8.80 -13.74 2.89
CA ALA A 148 9.79 -14.76 3.22
C ALA A 148 11.07 -14.58 2.40
N HIS A 149 10.94 -14.40 1.08
CA HIS A 149 12.06 -14.15 0.19
C HIS A 149 12.81 -12.86 0.54
N HIS A 150 12.10 -11.78 0.87
CA HIS A 150 12.73 -10.55 1.33
C HIS A 150 13.55 -10.76 2.61
N LYS A 151 13.02 -11.54 3.56
CA LYS A 151 13.73 -11.88 4.80
C LYS A 151 15.03 -12.65 4.50
N GLU A 152 14.99 -13.62 3.58
CA GLU A 152 16.17 -14.40 3.15
C GLU A 152 17.25 -13.51 2.51
N ILE A 153 16.86 -12.57 1.64
CA ILE A 153 17.79 -11.58 1.07
C ILE A 153 18.45 -10.76 2.17
N MET A 154 17.66 -10.24 3.12
CA MET A 154 18.17 -9.40 4.20
C MET A 154 19.14 -10.16 5.13
N GLU A 155 18.86 -11.42 5.42
CA GLU A 155 19.75 -12.29 6.18
C GLU A 155 21.06 -12.59 5.42
N SER A 156 20.98 -12.80 4.10
CA SER A 156 22.15 -13.05 3.24
C SER A 156 23.06 -11.82 3.15
N ASN A 157 22.48 -10.64 2.93
CA ASN A 157 23.22 -9.37 2.90
C ASN A 157 23.93 -9.09 4.23
N LYS A 158 23.29 -9.41 5.36
CA LYS A 158 23.90 -9.26 6.69
C LYS A 158 25.11 -10.19 6.89
N LYS A 159 25.06 -11.42 6.35
CA LYS A 159 26.20 -12.36 6.40
C LYS A 159 27.37 -11.87 5.54
N ASN A 160 27.09 -11.38 4.33
CA ASN A 160 28.12 -10.85 3.42
C ASN A 160 28.81 -9.60 3.97
N ASN A 161 28.06 -8.66 4.56
CA ASN A 161 28.67 -7.48 5.17
C ASN A 161 29.53 -7.84 6.40
N LYS A 162 29.19 -8.90 7.14
CA LYS A 162 30.01 -9.41 8.25
C LYS A 162 31.29 -10.12 7.79
N SER A 163 31.28 -10.79 6.64
CA SER A 163 32.49 -11.46 6.12
C SER A 163 33.49 -10.47 5.54
N MET A 164 33.04 -9.38 4.90
CA MET A 164 33.90 -8.29 4.42
C MET A 164 34.50 -7.43 5.55
N ALA A 165 33.85 -7.36 6.71
CA ALA A 165 34.33 -6.57 7.86
C ALA A 165 35.40 -7.28 8.72
N LYS A 166 35.85 -8.50 8.37
CA LYS A 166 36.97 -9.16 9.06
C LYS A 166 38.30 -8.58 8.55
N PRO A 167 39.14 -7.96 9.41
CA PRO A 167 40.46 -7.51 8.98
C PRO A 167 41.35 -8.73 8.69
N THR A 168 41.95 -8.77 7.51
CA THR A 168 43.07 -9.65 7.21
C THR A 168 44.26 -9.24 8.07
N LYS A 169 44.50 -9.96 9.17
CA LYS A 169 45.77 -9.90 9.91
C LYS A 169 46.85 -10.60 9.06
N LYS A 170 47.57 -9.83 8.24
CA LYS A 170 48.87 -10.10 7.57
C LYS A 170 49.19 -8.81 6.82
N ASP A 171 50.28 -8.06 6.99
CA ASP A 171 51.53 -8.19 7.71
C ASP A 171 52.01 -6.74 7.96
N ASP A 172 52.40 -6.35 9.18
CA ASP A 172 53.29 -5.20 9.33
C ASP A 172 54.08 -5.29 10.64
N ALA A 173 55.13 -6.12 10.60
CA ALA A 173 56.13 -6.20 11.66
C ALA A 173 57.45 -5.61 11.15
N SER A 174 57.49 -4.31 10.86
CA SER A 174 58.75 -3.54 10.94
C SER A 174 58.52 -2.03 10.92
N ARG A 175 58.37 -1.41 12.09
CA ARG A 175 58.78 -0.01 12.26
C ARG A 175 59.44 0.16 13.61
N LYS A 176 60.78 0.11 13.58
CA LYS A 176 61.66 0.44 14.70
C LYS A 176 61.31 1.85 15.18
N ARG A 177 61.13 2.00 16.50
CA ARG A 177 61.06 3.29 17.18
C ARG A 177 62.48 3.82 17.31
N GLU A 178 62.75 5.00 16.79
CA GLU A 178 63.88 5.81 17.20
C GLU A 178 63.42 6.76 18.31
N ASP A 179 64.16 6.67 19.40
CA ASP A 179 63.99 7.37 20.66
C ASP A 179 64.81 8.66 20.56
N THR A 180 64.18 9.83 20.67
CA THR A 180 64.89 11.08 20.99
C THR A 180 64.08 11.86 22.02
N SER A 181 64.65 11.91 23.21
CA SER A 181 64.38 12.82 24.30
C SER A 181 64.79 14.24 23.95
N ASP A 182 63.95 15.25 24.24
CA ASP A 182 64.29 16.29 25.23
C ASP A 182 63.13 17.29 25.48
N ASP A 183 62.93 17.60 26.76
CA ASP A 183 62.66 18.93 27.39
C ASP A 183 61.63 19.92 26.75
N GLN A 184 60.62 20.52 27.39
CA GLN A 184 60.37 20.99 28.78
C GLN A 184 58.88 21.39 29.00
N PRO A 185 58.43 21.77 30.24
CA PRO A 185 57.04 21.63 30.68
C PRO A 185 56.22 22.91 30.97
N LYS A 186 54.88 22.71 30.96
CA LYS A 186 53.79 23.34 31.78
C LYS A 186 53.40 24.83 31.62
N GLN A 187 52.08 25.02 31.42
CA GLN A 187 51.09 25.92 32.10
C GLN A 187 50.07 26.44 31.06
N LYS A 188 48.76 26.65 31.28
CA LYS A 188 47.92 26.80 32.47
C LYS A 188 46.45 26.57 32.04
N LYS A 189 45.64 25.95 32.89
CA LYS A 189 44.16 25.91 32.76
C LYS A 189 43.59 27.31 33.03
N MET A 190 42.66 27.78 32.21
CA MET A 190 41.68 28.80 32.65
C MET A 190 40.26 28.42 32.21
N LYS A 191 39.35 28.48 33.18
CA LYS A 191 37.94 28.06 33.12
C LYS A 191 37.07 29.07 32.38
N LYS A 192 36.08 28.51 31.67
CA LYS A 192 34.72 28.99 31.33
C LYS A 192 34.33 30.41 31.78
N ARG A 193 33.74 31.16 30.83
CA ARG A 193 32.47 31.88 31.07
C ARG A 193 31.67 32.04 29.78
N GLN A 194 30.42 31.59 29.83
CA GLN A 194 29.37 31.85 28.84
C GLN A 194 29.03 33.35 28.82
N THR A 195 28.65 33.86 27.65
CA THR A 195 27.72 34.98 27.54
C THR A 195 26.91 34.84 26.25
N LYS A 196 25.58 34.83 26.42
CA LYS A 196 24.55 34.98 25.38
C LYS A 196 24.60 36.41 24.82
N LEU A 197 24.41 36.56 23.52
CA LEU A 197 23.76 37.73 22.88
C LEU A 197 23.03 37.18 21.64
N LYS A 198 21.70 37.12 21.73
CA LYS A 198 20.71 38.02 21.11
C LYS A 198 20.43 37.62 19.67
#